data_AF-A0A8T4CS83-F1
#
_entry.id   AF-A0A8T4CS83-F1
#
_cell.length_a   1.000
_cell.length_b   1.000
_cell.length_c   1.000
_cell.angle_alpha   90.00
_cell.angle_beta   90.00
_cell.angle_gamma   90.00
#
_symmetry.space_group_name_H-M   'P 1'
#
loop_
_entity.id
_entity.type
_entity.pdbx_description
1 polymer ?
#
loop_
_entity_poly.entity_id
_entity_poly.type
_entity_poly.pdbx_seq_one_letter_code
_entity_poly.pdbx_strand_id
1 'polypeptide(L)'
;MSITGNIGRAVQSAAANKSNKSYYEIKQEQAEAKRQAREAREAEDIQRRIKDRRIKSGKWCGVPRAATPYNANWQPLDIQIGNWLQTMPHSERGQRRRVKDLVGILHGLYRPHPRASDVAAALRRMGWSSCRPYQGRGVARGIWWTPPSTLFEFEIQGV
;
A
#
# COMPACT_ATOMS: atom_id res chain seq x y z
N MET A 1 -71.45 38.65 29.62
CA MET A 1 -71.61 38.93 28.18
C MET A 1 -70.37 38.40 27.49
N SER A 2 -70.46 37.22 26.86
CA SER A 2 -69.31 36.52 26.28
C SER A 2 -69.23 36.80 24.78
N ILE A 3 -68.11 37.38 24.34
CA ILE A 3 -67.80 37.66 22.93
C ILE A 3 -67.12 36.42 22.35
N THR A 4 -67.89 35.51 21.76
CA THR A 4 -67.39 34.41 20.93
C THR A 4 -67.39 34.84 19.47
N GLY A 5 -66.34 35.55 19.06
CA GLY A 5 -66.16 36.07 17.70
C GLY A 5 -65.05 35.37 16.92
N ASN A 6 -65.43 34.37 16.13
CA ASN A 6 -65.05 34.25 14.72
C ASN A 6 -63.54 34.09 14.33
N ILE A 7 -62.83 33.12 14.91
CA ILE A 7 -61.46 32.72 14.44
C ILE A 7 -61.51 31.54 13.43
N GLY A 8 -62.71 31.07 13.04
CA GLY A 8 -62.87 29.83 12.28
C GLY A 8 -62.82 29.90 10.74
N ARG A 9 -62.59 31.06 10.12
CA ARG A 9 -62.84 31.23 8.67
C ARG A 9 -61.66 31.61 7.78
N ALA A 10 -60.45 31.70 8.31
CA ALA A 10 -59.26 32.06 7.50
C ALA A 10 -58.35 30.87 7.15
N VAL A 11 -58.50 29.71 7.80
CA VAL A 11 -57.62 28.55 7.56
C VAL A 11 -58.12 27.64 6.42
N GLN A 12 -59.38 27.81 5.97
CA GLN A 12 -59.96 26.97 4.91
C GLN A 12 -59.70 27.47 3.48
N SER A 13 -59.29 28.72 3.27
CA SER A 13 -59.05 29.25 1.92
C SER A 13 -57.65 28.94 1.35
N ALA A 14 -56.68 28.55 2.20
CA ALA A 14 -55.33 28.21 1.73
C ALA A 14 -55.16 26.73 1.31
N ALA A 15 -56.04 25.83 1.74
CA ALA A 15 -55.94 24.40 1.45
C ALA A 15 -56.70 23.94 0.20
N ALA A 16 -57.45 24.84 -0.45
CA ALA A 16 -58.34 24.54 -1.57
C ALA A 16 -57.77 24.93 -2.95
N ASN A 17 -56.47 25.23 -3.05
CA ASN A 17 -55.79 25.38 -4.33
C ASN A 17 -54.94 24.14 -4.61
N LYS A 18 -55.55 22.95 -4.49
CA LYS A 18 -54.94 21.69 -4.91
C LYS A 18 -55.00 21.63 -6.43
N SER A 19 -54.04 22.29 -7.06
CA SER A 19 -53.48 22.03 -8.39
C SER A 19 -54.26 20.99 -9.20
N ASN A 20 -55.10 21.43 -10.15
CA ASN A 20 -55.61 20.60 -11.25
C ASN A 20 -54.44 20.27 -12.19
N LYS A 21 -53.54 19.40 -11.72
CA LYS A 21 -52.42 18.91 -12.53
C LYS A 21 -52.99 18.10 -13.68
N SER A 22 -52.57 18.44 -14.88
CA SER A 22 -52.94 17.72 -16.09
C SER A 22 -52.44 16.27 -15.99
N TYR A 23 -53.19 15.32 -16.56
CA TYR A 23 -52.81 13.90 -16.58
C TYR A 23 -51.35 13.69 -17.05
N TYR A 24 -50.90 14.51 -18.01
CA TYR A 24 -49.54 14.46 -18.54
C TYR A 24 -48.49 14.94 -17.55
N GLU A 25 -48.80 15.94 -16.73
CA GLU A 25 -47.89 16.46 -15.68
C GLU A 25 -47.70 15.42 -14.58
N ILE A 26 -48.78 14.74 -14.17
CA ILE A 26 -48.71 13.65 -13.19
C ILE A 26 -47.82 12.50 -13.72
N LYS A 27 -47.95 12.20 -15.01
CA LYS A 27 -47.16 11.13 -15.66
C LYS A 27 -45.67 11.51 -15.78
N GLN A 28 -45.37 12.77 -16.06
CA GLN A 28 -43.99 13.29 -16.10
C GLN A 28 -43.36 13.28 -14.70
N GLU A 29 -44.07 13.75 -13.69
CA GLU A 29 -43.59 13.72 -12.30
C GLU A 29 -43.33 12.29 -11.81
N GLN A 30 -44.18 11.34 -12.17
CA GLN A 30 -43.95 9.93 -11.85
C GLN A 30 -42.73 9.36 -12.58
N ALA A 31 -42.47 9.77 -13.81
CA ALA A 31 -41.29 9.34 -14.57
C ALA A 31 -40.00 9.94 -13.98
N GLU A 32 -40.02 11.22 -13.60
CA GLU A 32 -38.92 11.89 -12.94
C GLU A 32 -38.64 11.32 -11.55
N ALA A 33 -39.68 11.05 -10.76
CA ALA A 33 -39.54 10.39 -9.46
C ALA A 33 -38.93 8.99 -9.59
N LYS A 34 -39.32 8.22 -10.61
CA LYS A 34 -38.71 6.91 -10.90
C LYS A 34 -37.24 7.03 -11.31
N ARG A 35 -36.89 8.07 -12.08
CA ARG A 35 -35.51 8.34 -12.48
C ARG A 35 -34.64 8.74 -11.29
N GLN A 36 -35.13 9.65 -10.46
CA GLN A 36 -34.43 10.06 -9.22
C GLN A 36 -34.25 8.89 -8.26
N ALA A 37 -35.27 8.03 -8.12
CA ALA A 37 -35.16 6.83 -7.29
C ALA A 37 -34.10 5.83 -7.82
N ARG A 38 -33.93 5.73 -9.14
CA ARG A 38 -32.88 4.91 -9.75
C ARG A 38 -31.50 5.51 -9.52
N GLU A 39 -31.34 6.81 -9.76
CA GLU A 39 -30.07 7.53 -9.54
C GLU A 39 -29.64 7.47 -8.07
N ALA A 40 -30.58 7.57 -7.13
CA ALA A 40 -30.31 7.42 -5.69
C ALA A 40 -29.80 6.02 -5.33
N ARG A 41 -30.39 4.95 -5.90
CA ARG A 41 -29.91 3.57 -5.70
C ARG A 41 -28.51 3.35 -6.26
N GLU A 42 -28.25 3.89 -7.46
CA GLU A 42 -26.92 3.81 -8.08
C GLU A 42 -25.86 4.57 -7.24
N ALA A 43 -26.21 5.73 -6.68
CA ALA A 43 -25.35 6.49 -5.78
C ALA A 43 -25.05 5.74 -4.46
N GLU A 44 -26.05 5.10 -3.85
CA GLU A 44 -25.86 4.27 -2.65
C GLU A 44 -24.92 3.08 -2.90
N ASP A 45 -25.07 2.41 -4.05
CA ASP A 45 -24.18 1.30 -4.43
C ASP A 45 -22.74 1.77 -4.67
N ILE A 46 -22.56 2.95 -5.27
CA ILE A 46 -21.23 3.58 -5.41
C ILE A 46 -20.63 3.89 -4.04
N GLN A 47 -21.41 4.47 -3.11
CA GLN A 47 -20.94 4.73 -1.75
C GLN A 47 -20.59 3.45 -0.99
N ARG A 48 -21.39 2.38 -1.14
CA ARG A 48 -21.12 1.07 -0.56
C ARG A 48 -19.82 0.48 -1.09
N ARG A 49 -19.59 0.54 -2.41
CA ARG A 49 -18.34 0.11 -3.05
C ARG A 49 -17.12 0.90 -2.57
N ILE A 50 -17.24 2.21 -2.37
CA ILE A 50 -16.16 3.05 -1.82
C ILE A 50 -15.85 2.65 -0.37
N LYS A 51 -16.88 2.45 0.46
CA LYS A 51 -16.73 2.02 1.86
C LYS A 51 -16.09 0.64 1.97
N ASP A 52 -16.53 -0.32 1.15
CA ASP A 52 -15.97 -1.67 1.11
C ASP A 52 -14.52 -1.68 0.60
N ARG A 53 -14.20 -0.84 -0.40
CA ARG A 53 -12.83 -0.65 -0.87
C ARG A 53 -11.96 -0.02 0.22
N ARG A 54 -12.48 0.92 1.01
CA ARG A 54 -11.80 1.53 2.15
C ARG A 54 -11.59 0.54 3.32
N ILE A 55 -12.53 -0.37 3.56
CA ILE A 55 -12.37 -1.46 4.55
C ILE A 55 -11.33 -2.48 4.07
N LYS A 56 -11.32 -2.82 2.76
CA LYS A 56 -10.30 -3.69 2.16
C LYS A 56 -8.91 -3.05 2.11
N SER A 57 -8.82 -1.74 1.84
CA SER A 57 -7.54 -1.01 1.87
C SER A 57 -7.09 -0.64 3.28
N GLY A 58 -8.02 -0.57 4.25
CA GLY A 58 -7.76 -0.30 5.66
C GLY A 58 -7.11 -1.47 6.42
N LYS A 59 -6.97 -2.64 5.78
CA LYS A 59 -6.33 -3.82 6.36
C LYS A 59 -4.99 -4.16 5.69
N TRP A 60 -4.21 -3.16 5.28
CA TRP A 60 -2.75 -3.28 5.03
C TRP A 60 -2.01 -1.93 5.21
N CYS A 61 -2.58 -0.95 5.90
CA CYS A 61 -1.86 0.26 6.29
C CYS A 61 -1.40 0.14 7.74
N GLY A 62 -0.16 -0.31 7.90
CA GLY A 62 0.64 -0.10 9.11
C GLY A 62 0.05 -0.73 10.37
N VAL A 63 0.35 -2.01 10.61
CA VAL A 63 0.84 -2.32 11.96
C VAL A 63 1.99 -1.32 12.14
N PRO A 64 1.96 -0.35 13.07
CA PRO A 64 3.19 0.31 13.46
C PRO A 64 4.05 -0.86 13.90
N ARG A 65 5.00 -1.27 13.05
CA ARG A 65 5.84 -2.43 13.28
C ARG A 65 6.44 -2.10 14.63
N ALA A 66 5.91 -2.76 15.68
CA ALA A 66 6.03 -2.32 17.07
C ALA A 66 7.45 -1.83 17.20
N ALA A 67 7.61 -0.52 17.43
CA ALA A 67 8.90 0.15 17.32
C ALA A 67 9.85 -0.67 18.16
N THR A 68 10.59 -1.57 17.49
CA THR A 68 11.41 -2.55 18.16
C THR A 68 12.34 -1.68 18.97
N PRO A 69 12.47 -1.92 20.29
CA PRO A 69 13.24 -1.04 21.17
C PRO A 69 14.52 -0.72 20.44
N TYR A 70 14.70 0.57 20.18
CA TYR A 70 15.71 1.10 19.28
C TYR A 70 17.03 0.45 19.68
N ASN A 71 17.46 -0.58 18.94
CA ASN A 71 18.78 -1.15 19.15
C ASN A 71 19.71 0.03 18.91
N ALA A 72 20.38 0.52 19.95
CA ALA A 72 21.22 1.71 19.89
C ALA A 72 22.31 1.63 18.80
N ASN A 73 22.53 0.44 18.24
CA ASN A 73 23.43 0.14 17.13
C ASN A 73 22.70 -0.06 15.79
N TRP A 74 21.61 0.67 15.52
CA TRP A 74 20.91 0.55 14.24
C TRP A 74 21.74 1.15 13.10
N GLN A 75 22.52 0.32 12.42
CA GLN A 75 23.25 0.71 11.22
C GLN A 75 22.37 0.49 9.97
N PRO A 76 22.50 1.32 8.92
CA PRO A 76 21.94 1.02 7.61
C PRO A 76 22.41 -0.34 7.08
N LEU A 77 21.55 -1.04 6.37
CA LEU A 77 21.84 -2.39 5.85
C LEU A 77 23.10 -2.44 4.97
N ASP A 78 23.39 -1.36 4.25
CA ASP A 78 24.58 -1.24 3.39
C ASP A 78 25.86 -1.27 4.22
N ILE A 79 25.85 -0.59 5.37
CA ILE A 79 26.97 -0.55 6.33
C ILE A 79 27.12 -1.93 6.99
N GLN A 80 26.02 -2.57 7.35
CA GLN A 80 26.05 -3.92 7.93
C GLN A 80 26.65 -4.94 6.96
N ILE A 81 26.24 -4.91 5.69
CA ILE A 81 26.79 -5.77 4.64
C ILE A 81 28.28 -5.45 4.43
N GLY A 82 28.65 -4.16 4.40
CA GLY A 82 30.04 -3.73 4.28
C GLY A 82 30.92 -4.25 5.42
N ASN A 83 30.51 -4.06 6.67
CA ASN A 83 31.22 -4.54 7.85
C ASN A 83 31.34 -6.07 7.85
N TRP A 84 30.25 -6.77 7.50
CA TRP A 84 30.29 -8.22 7.35
C TRP A 84 31.30 -8.65 6.29
N LEU A 85 31.34 -8.03 5.10
CA LEU A 85 32.33 -8.34 4.06
C LEU A 85 33.78 -8.14 4.55
N GLN A 86 34.03 -7.12 5.38
CA GLN A 86 35.36 -6.89 5.97
C GLN A 86 35.76 -8.00 6.95
N THR A 87 34.80 -8.61 7.67
CA THR A 87 35.09 -9.76 8.54
C THR A 87 35.37 -11.05 7.77
N MET A 88 35.01 -11.14 6.49
CA MET A 88 35.25 -12.33 5.68
C MET A 88 36.71 -12.42 5.20
N PRO A 89 37.27 -13.65 5.09
CA PRO A 89 38.54 -13.88 4.41
C PRO A 89 38.53 -13.32 2.98
N HIS A 90 39.67 -12.78 2.52
CA HIS A 90 39.75 -12.11 1.23
C HIS A 90 39.31 -13.02 0.06
N SER A 91 39.64 -14.31 0.12
CA SER A 91 39.24 -15.34 -0.86
C SER A 91 37.72 -15.51 -1.01
N GLU A 92 36.93 -15.15 0.00
CA GLU A 92 35.47 -15.32 0.00
C GLU A 92 34.70 -14.05 -0.35
N ARG A 93 35.36 -12.89 -0.34
CA ARG A 93 34.73 -11.58 -0.61
C ARG A 93 34.25 -11.47 -2.05
N GLY A 94 34.96 -12.09 -3.00
CA GLY A 94 34.62 -12.10 -4.43
C GLY A 94 33.55 -13.09 -4.86
N GLN A 95 33.08 -13.94 -3.94
CA GLN A 95 32.14 -15.00 -4.31
C GLN A 95 30.74 -14.47 -4.60
N ARG A 96 30.09 -15.08 -5.59
CA ARG A 96 28.67 -14.81 -5.88
C ARG A 96 27.81 -15.42 -4.78
N ARG A 97 26.81 -14.67 -4.33
CA ARG A 97 25.90 -15.11 -3.25
C ARG A 97 24.44 -14.97 -3.64
N ARG A 98 23.57 -15.82 -3.11
CA ARG A 98 22.12 -15.64 -3.27
C ARG A 98 21.61 -14.70 -2.18
N VAL A 99 20.57 -13.94 -2.50
CA VAL A 99 19.91 -13.06 -1.51
C VAL A 99 19.45 -13.86 -0.29
N LYS A 100 18.93 -15.07 -0.50
CA LYS A 100 18.45 -15.92 0.60
C LYS A 100 19.57 -16.25 1.60
N ASP A 101 20.77 -16.49 1.10
CA ASP A 101 21.93 -16.82 1.93
C ASP A 101 22.35 -15.59 2.74
N LEU A 102 22.39 -14.41 2.10
CA LEU A 102 22.67 -13.13 2.75
C LEU A 102 21.63 -12.78 3.82
N VAL A 103 20.34 -13.03 3.55
CA VAL A 103 19.28 -12.85 4.55
C VAL A 103 19.53 -13.72 5.78
N GLY A 104 19.91 -14.98 5.57
CA GLY A 104 20.24 -15.91 6.65
C GLY A 104 21.46 -15.49 7.48
N ILE A 105 22.49 -14.94 6.83
CA ILE A 105 23.70 -14.46 7.51
C ILE A 105 23.44 -13.17 8.28
N LEU A 106 22.71 -12.23 7.70
CA LEU A 106 22.39 -10.94 8.33
C LEU A 106 21.31 -11.07 9.41
N HIS A 107 20.59 -12.20 9.43
CA HIS A 107 19.64 -12.55 10.48
C HIS A 107 20.38 -12.84 11.79
N GLY A 108 20.01 -12.15 12.86
CA GLY A 108 20.64 -12.30 14.18
C GLY A 108 21.83 -11.38 14.43
N LEU A 109 22.53 -10.92 13.38
CA LEU A 109 23.60 -9.94 13.54
C LEU A 109 23.06 -8.50 13.69
N TYR A 110 22.03 -8.13 12.91
CA TYR A 110 21.67 -6.71 12.80
C TYR A 110 20.16 -6.38 12.69
N ARG A 111 19.29 -7.36 12.46
CA ARG A 111 17.82 -7.26 12.54
C ARG A 111 17.18 -8.62 12.81
N PRO A 112 15.95 -8.68 13.37
CA PRO A 112 15.25 -9.95 13.62
C PRO A 112 14.79 -10.70 12.35
N HIS A 113 14.87 -10.09 11.15
CA HIS A 113 14.92 -10.76 9.84
C HIS A 113 14.89 -9.66 8.75
N PRO A 114 16.00 -9.37 8.03
CA PRO A 114 15.93 -8.45 6.91
C PRO A 114 15.10 -9.08 5.79
N ARG A 115 14.22 -8.30 5.15
CA ARG A 115 13.48 -8.81 3.98
C ARG A 115 14.44 -8.95 2.81
N ALA A 116 14.25 -9.98 2.00
CA ALA A 116 15.06 -10.20 0.79
C ALA A 116 15.03 -8.99 -0.17
N SER A 117 13.90 -8.28 -0.25
CA SER A 117 13.78 -7.03 -1.02
C SER A 117 14.72 -5.94 -0.54
N ASP A 118 14.86 -5.80 0.78
CA ASP A 118 15.65 -4.75 1.40
C ASP A 118 17.14 -5.06 1.23
N VAL A 119 17.52 -6.33 1.36
CA VAL A 119 18.88 -6.82 1.06
C VAL A 119 19.22 -6.57 -0.41
N ALA A 120 18.34 -6.94 -1.34
CA ALA A 120 18.56 -6.69 -2.77
C ALA A 120 18.71 -5.19 -3.09
N ALA A 121 17.90 -4.33 -2.47
CA ALA A 121 18.00 -2.88 -2.64
C ALA A 121 19.34 -2.33 -2.09
N ALA A 122 19.78 -2.83 -0.94
CA ALA A 122 21.08 -2.46 -0.36
C ALA A 122 22.25 -2.88 -1.27
N LEU A 123 22.24 -4.11 -1.77
CA LEU A 123 23.26 -4.62 -2.69
C LEU A 123 23.38 -3.75 -3.95
N ARG A 124 22.26 -3.32 -4.55
CA ARG A 124 22.29 -2.40 -5.70
C ARG A 124 22.95 -1.07 -5.36
N ARG A 125 22.65 -0.50 -4.19
CA ARG A 125 23.28 0.76 -3.73
C ARG A 125 24.77 0.62 -3.53
N MET A 126 25.24 -0.56 -3.13
CA MET A 126 26.66 -0.90 -3.02
C MET A 126 27.32 -1.27 -4.36
N GLY A 127 26.61 -1.16 -5.50
CA GLY A 127 27.15 -1.48 -6.82
C GLY A 127 27.18 -2.96 -7.18
N TRP A 128 26.56 -3.84 -6.37
CA TRP A 128 26.47 -5.25 -6.72
C TRP A 128 25.53 -5.46 -7.89
N SER A 129 25.92 -6.39 -8.77
CA SER A 129 25.18 -6.71 -9.98
C SER A 129 24.46 -8.05 -9.83
N SER A 130 23.18 -8.09 -10.18
CA SER A 130 22.42 -9.34 -10.22
C SER A 130 22.68 -10.08 -11.52
N CYS A 131 23.10 -11.34 -11.45
CA CYS A 131 23.28 -12.21 -12.59
C CYS A 131 22.36 -13.43 -12.46
N ARG A 132 21.86 -13.89 -13.61
CA ARG A 132 21.12 -15.15 -13.68
C ARG A 132 22.01 -16.13 -14.43
N PRO A 133 22.64 -17.10 -13.75
CA PRO A 133 23.43 -18.09 -14.45
C PRO A 133 22.52 -18.86 -15.40
N TYR A 134 23.00 -19.10 -16.61
CA TYR A 134 22.38 -20.05 -17.50
C TYR A 134 22.57 -21.44 -16.90
N GLN A 135 21.55 -21.92 -16.18
CA GLN A 135 21.53 -23.30 -15.70
C GLN A 135 20.62 -24.10 -16.62
N GLY A 136 21.06 -25.31 -16.99
CA GLY A 136 20.32 -26.21 -17.86
C GLY A 136 18.89 -26.51 -17.36
N ARG A 137 18.05 -27.07 -18.24
CA ARG A 137 16.66 -27.43 -17.91
C ARG A 137 16.62 -28.24 -16.61
N GLY A 138 15.81 -27.79 -15.64
CA GLY A 138 15.53 -28.52 -14.40
C GLY A 138 16.20 -27.98 -13.13
N VAL A 139 17.18 -27.08 -13.23
CA VAL A 139 17.82 -26.48 -12.05
C VAL A 139 17.09 -25.22 -11.61
N ALA A 140 16.86 -25.08 -10.31
CA ALA A 140 16.17 -23.94 -9.72
C ALA A 140 16.85 -22.62 -10.11
N ARG A 141 16.13 -21.80 -10.89
CA ARG A 141 16.59 -20.52 -11.45
C ARG A 141 16.75 -19.45 -10.36
N GLY A 142 17.85 -19.50 -9.60
CA GLY A 142 18.20 -18.49 -8.60
C GLY A 142 18.83 -17.24 -9.22
N ILE A 143 18.52 -16.07 -8.65
CA ILE A 143 19.26 -14.82 -8.92
C ILE A 143 20.47 -14.79 -7.99
N TRP A 144 21.65 -14.66 -8.59
CA TRP A 144 22.91 -14.51 -7.89
C TRP A 144 23.35 -13.06 -7.92
N TRP A 145 24.05 -12.62 -6.89
CA TRP A 145 24.58 -11.28 -6.79
C TRP A 145 26.10 -11.35 -6.79
N THR A 146 26.70 -10.52 -7.63
CA THR A 146 28.14 -10.42 -7.81
C THR A 146 28.60 -9.08 -7.26
N PRO A 147 29.63 -9.04 -6.41
CA PRO A 147 30.19 -7.78 -5.92
C PRO A 147 30.74 -6.94 -7.08
N PRO A 148 30.76 -5.60 -6.95
CA PRO A 148 31.42 -4.73 -7.91
C PRO A 148 32.92 -5.07 -8.00
N SER A 149 33.50 -4.99 -9.19
CA SER A 149 34.93 -5.22 -9.44
C SER A 149 35.82 -4.21 -8.68
N THR A 150 35.31 -3.00 -8.47
CA THR A 150 36.02 -1.90 -7.80
C THR A 150 36.29 -2.14 -6.32
N LEU A 151 35.60 -3.09 -5.67
CA LEU A 151 35.91 -3.46 -4.28
C LEU A 151 37.24 -4.23 -4.16
N PHE A 152 37.82 -4.70 -5.28
CA PHE A 152 39.05 -5.49 -5.30
C PHE A 152 40.26 -4.74 -5.86
N GLU A 153 40.06 -3.55 -6.44
CA GLU A 153 41.13 -2.79 -7.11
C GLU A 153 42.05 -2.03 -6.14
N PHE A 154 41.63 -1.80 -4.89
CA PHE A 154 42.40 -1.02 -3.92
C PHE A 154 43.60 -1.74 -3.29
N GLU A 155 43.81 -3.04 -3.54
CA GLU A 155 44.88 -3.82 -2.89
C GLU A 155 46.09 -4.13 -3.80
N ILE A 156 46.06 -3.80 -5.10
CA ILE A 156 47.17 -4.11 -6.02
C ILE A 156 48.21 -2.97 -6.11
N GLN A 157 47.93 -1.78 -5.56
CA GLN A 157 48.87 -0.64 -5.59
C GLN A 157 49.70 -0.45 -4.31
N GLY A 158 49.76 -1.45 -3.43
CA GLY A 158 50.49 -1.39 -2.16
C GLY A 158 51.68 -2.36 -2.07
N VAL A 159 52.58 -2.32 -3.06
CA VAL A 159 53.96 -2.86 -2.95
C VAL A 159 54.93 -1.70 -3.16
#